data_AF-A0A1F7SGJ1-F1
#
_entry.id   AF-A0A1F7SGJ1-F1
#
_cell.length_a   1.000
_cell.length_b   1.000
_cell.length_c   1.000
_cell.angle_alpha   90.00
_cell.angle_beta   90.00
_cell.angle_gamma   90.00
#
_symmetry.space_group_name_H-M   'P 1'
#
loop_
_entity.id
_entity.type
_entity.pdbx_description
1 polymer ?
#
loop_
_entity_poly.entity_id
_entity_poly.type
_entity_poly.pdbx_seq_one_letter_code
_entity_poly.pdbx_strand_id
1 'polypeptide(L)'
;MSKPFIRETKGFSLVELAIIVLITGIIASISIPLYLGYRKKAITIEASTNLIALYRYEINYFAEHDEFASDLSALGFFPQSNKYYEYEITESSQTGFTARASANIDNDPVLDVWTLNDSQVLIHATKD
;
A
#
# COMPACT_ATOMS: atom_id res chain seq x y z
N MET A 1 -3.02 20.98 -67.82
CA MET A 1 -3.34 19.72 -67.11
C MET A 1 -2.36 19.60 -65.93
N SER A 2 -2.83 19.86 -64.71
CA SER A 2 -2.02 19.89 -63.48
C SER A 2 -1.73 18.46 -63.02
N LYS A 3 -0.46 18.07 -62.92
CA LYS A 3 -0.08 16.73 -62.42
C LYS A 3 -0.26 16.71 -60.89
N PRO A 4 -0.97 15.71 -60.33
CA PRO A 4 -1.13 15.60 -58.89
C PRO A 4 0.21 15.26 -58.21
N PHE A 5 0.55 15.97 -57.14
CA PHE A 5 1.73 15.73 -56.33
C PHE A 5 1.48 14.50 -55.43
N ILE A 6 2.01 13.34 -55.82
CA ILE A 6 1.96 12.14 -54.97
C ILE A 6 2.96 12.34 -53.83
N ARG A 7 2.45 12.37 -52.60
CA ARG A 7 3.25 12.55 -51.39
C ARG A 7 3.82 11.20 -51.00
N GLU A 8 5.15 11.03 -51.07
CA GLU A 8 5.79 9.79 -50.63
C GLU A 8 5.64 9.61 -49.12
N THR A 9 4.98 8.52 -48.71
CA THR A 9 4.93 8.09 -47.31
C THR A 9 6.26 7.47 -46.94
N LYS A 10 7.07 8.18 -46.16
CA LYS A 10 8.31 7.62 -45.59
C LYS A 10 7.95 6.60 -44.50
N GLY A 11 8.51 5.39 -44.59
CA GLY A 11 8.46 4.38 -43.54
C GLY A 11 9.56 4.57 -42.49
N PHE A 12 9.40 3.94 -41.32
CA PHE A 12 10.42 3.93 -40.27
C PHE A 12 11.61 3.04 -40.64
N SER A 13 12.82 3.44 -40.25
CA SER A 13 14.02 2.60 -40.34
C SER A 13 14.06 1.58 -39.21
N LEU A 14 14.57 0.37 -39.49
CA LEU A 14 14.87 -0.63 -38.47
C LEU A 14 15.87 -0.11 -37.42
N VAL A 15 16.81 0.75 -37.85
CA VAL A 15 17.79 1.36 -36.94
C VAL A 15 17.12 2.38 -36.01
N GLU A 16 16.13 3.14 -36.51
CA GLU A 16 15.37 4.07 -35.67
C GLU A 16 14.61 3.32 -34.57
N LEU A 17 13.94 2.21 -34.92
CA LEU A 17 13.26 1.38 -33.95
C LEU A 17 14.22 0.76 -32.93
N ALA A 18 15.40 0.29 -33.37
CA ALA A 18 16.39 -0.32 -32.49
C ALA A 18 16.92 0.65 -31.43
N ILE A 19 17.21 1.90 -31.80
CA ILE A 19 17.66 2.93 -30.86
C ILE A 19 16.55 3.30 -29.87
N ILE A 20 15.30 3.37 -30.32
CA ILE A 20 14.15 3.66 -29.45
C ILE A 20 13.97 2.56 -28.39
N VAL A 21 14.04 1.29 -28.80
CA VAL A 21 13.94 0.14 -27.86
C VAL A 21 15.13 0.13 -26.89
N LEU A 22 16.33 0.48 -27.35
CA LEU A 22 17.51 0.60 -26.49
C LEU A 22 17.32 1.67 -25.40
N ILE A 23 16.91 2.88 -25.78
CA ILE A 23 16.73 3.99 -24.82
C ILE A 23 15.57 3.69 -23.86
N THR A 24 14.44 3.18 -24.38
CA THR A 24 13.29 2.82 -23.53
C THR A 24 13.62 1.68 -22.58
N GLY A 25 14.46 0.71 -22.98
CA GLY A 25 14.96 -0.34 -22.09
C GLY A 25 15.80 0.20 -20.92
N ILE A 26 16.69 1.17 -21.18
CA ILE A 26 17.51 1.81 -20.13
C ILE A 26 16.61 2.54 -19.13
N ILE A 27 15.65 3.34 -19.63
CA ILE A 27 14.73 4.10 -18.76
C ILE A 27 13.81 3.15 -17.98
N ALA A 28 13.29 2.10 -18.60
CA ALA A 28 12.39 1.14 -17.97
C ALA A 28 13.08 0.37 -16.83
N SER A 29 14.35 -0.02 -17.02
CA SER A 29 15.16 -0.72 -16.01
C SER A 29 15.28 0.08 -14.70
N ILE A 30 15.36 1.41 -14.78
CA ILE A 30 15.43 2.29 -13.60
C ILE A 30 14.03 2.65 -13.09
N SER A 31 13.09 2.93 -14.00
CA SER A 31 11.77 3.46 -13.65
C SER A 31 10.88 2.44 -12.96
N ILE A 32 10.95 1.17 -13.36
CA ILE A 32 10.11 0.09 -12.80
C ILE A 32 10.40 -0.14 -11.30
N PRO A 33 11.64 -0.44 -10.86
CA PRO A 33 11.91 -0.68 -9.43
C PRO A 33 11.65 0.57 -8.59
N LEU A 34 11.94 1.77 -9.12
CA LEU A 34 11.66 3.04 -8.45
C LEU A 34 10.15 3.23 -8.22
N TYR A 35 9.33 2.98 -9.24
CA TYR A 35 7.88 3.06 -9.15
C TYR A 35 7.31 2.05 -8.13
N LEU A 36 7.81 0.82 -8.13
CA LEU A 36 7.39 -0.22 -7.18
C LEU A 36 7.68 0.20 -5.73
N GLY A 37 8.85 0.79 -5.46
CA GLY A 37 9.20 1.33 -4.15
C GLY A 37 8.26 2.45 -3.68
N TYR A 38 7.94 3.41 -4.58
CA TYR A 38 6.98 4.47 -4.25
C TYR A 38 5.57 3.93 -3.98
N ARG A 39 5.15 2.91 -4.74
CA ARG A 39 3.87 2.24 -4.53
C ARG A 39 3.83 1.54 -3.16
N LYS A 40 4.87 0.77 -2.80
CA LYS A 40 4.96 0.12 -1.47
C LYS A 40 4.83 1.16 -0.35
N LYS A 41 5.58 2.27 -0.44
CA LYS A 41 5.53 3.36 0.55
C LYS A 41 4.16 4.04 0.65
N ALA A 42 3.46 4.22 -0.48
CA ALA A 42 2.11 4.77 -0.46
C ALA A 42 1.12 3.82 0.22
N ILE A 43 1.25 2.51 -0.02
CA ILE A 43 0.43 1.48 0.59
C ILE A 43 0.69 1.39 2.11
N THR A 44 1.95 1.44 2.56
CA THR A 44 2.26 1.35 4.01
C THR A 44 1.74 2.53 4.84
N ILE A 45 1.58 3.72 4.25
CA ILE A 45 0.97 4.88 4.92
C ILE A 45 -0.50 4.61 5.28
N GLU A 46 -1.21 3.81 4.46
CA GLU A 46 -2.59 3.39 4.72
C GLU A 46 -2.69 2.57 6.01
N ALA A 47 -1.79 1.61 6.22
CA ALA A 47 -1.73 0.81 7.45
C ALA A 47 -1.57 1.67 8.70
N SER A 48 -0.57 2.55 8.71
CA SER A 48 -0.33 3.45 9.84
C SER A 48 -1.55 4.34 10.14
N THR A 49 -2.16 4.91 9.10
CA THR A 49 -3.31 5.80 9.25
C THR A 49 -4.52 5.08 9.84
N ASN A 50 -4.82 3.89 9.33
CA ASN A 50 -5.96 3.08 9.79
C ASN A 50 -5.72 2.51 11.21
N LEU A 51 -4.49 2.12 11.56
CA LEU A 51 -4.17 1.70 12.93
C LEU A 51 -4.34 2.85 13.94
N ILE A 52 -3.92 4.06 13.59
CA ILE A 52 -4.15 5.25 14.42
C ILE A 52 -5.65 5.57 14.53
N ALA A 53 -6.43 5.34 13.47
CA ALA A 53 -7.88 5.47 13.55
C ALA A 53 -8.48 4.43 14.50
N LEU A 54 -8.11 3.14 14.35
CA LEU A 54 -8.53 2.04 15.21
C LEU A 54 -8.24 2.34 16.69
N TYR A 55 -7.07 2.87 17.01
CA TYR A 55 -6.75 3.34 18.37
C TYR A 55 -7.79 4.30 18.94
N ARG A 56 -8.25 5.26 18.14
CA ARG A 56 -9.26 6.23 18.60
C ARG A 56 -10.60 5.54 18.86
N TYR A 57 -10.96 4.54 18.07
CA TYR A 57 -12.15 3.72 18.32
C TYR A 57 -12.00 2.92 19.62
N GLU A 58 -10.85 2.31 19.87
CA GLU A 58 -10.57 1.59 21.13
C GLU A 58 -10.65 2.50 22.36
N ILE A 59 -10.08 3.71 22.29
CA ILE A 59 -10.18 4.67 23.40
C ILE A 59 -11.62 5.10 23.66
N ASN A 60 -12.43 5.28 22.61
CA ASN A 60 -13.84 5.61 22.77
C ASN A 60 -14.61 4.41 23.37
N TYR A 61 -14.35 3.19 22.90
CA TYR A 61 -14.98 1.97 23.41
C TYR A 61 -14.64 1.74 24.89
N PHE A 62 -13.37 1.92 25.26
CA PHE A 62 -12.90 1.83 26.64
C PHE A 62 -13.59 2.85 27.55
N ALA A 63 -13.83 4.08 27.06
CA ALA A 63 -14.53 5.11 27.82
C ALA A 63 -16.01 4.76 28.12
N GLU A 64 -16.59 3.83 27.36
CA GLU A 64 -17.97 3.38 27.53
C GLU A 64 -18.09 2.05 28.29
N HIS A 65 -17.08 1.18 28.20
CA HIS A 65 -17.17 -0.21 28.67
C HIS A 65 -16.12 -0.59 29.74
N ASP A 66 -15.17 0.31 30.07
CA ASP A 66 -14.03 0.06 30.97
C ASP A 66 -13.16 -1.15 30.57
N GLU A 67 -13.23 -1.57 29.31
CA GLU A 67 -12.40 -2.62 28.71
C GLU A 67 -12.13 -2.32 27.23
N PHE A 68 -11.02 -2.84 26.69
CA PHE A 68 -10.75 -2.77 25.25
C PHE A 68 -11.56 -3.82 24.49
N ALA A 69 -11.89 -3.56 23.23
CA ALA A 69 -12.64 -4.51 22.42
C ALA A 69 -11.73 -5.68 21.98
N SER A 70 -12.29 -6.87 21.84
CA SER A 70 -11.59 -8.01 21.20
C SER A 70 -11.81 -8.08 19.70
N ASP A 71 -12.84 -7.40 19.19
CA ASP A 71 -13.35 -7.55 17.85
C ASP A 71 -13.59 -6.19 17.18
N LEU A 72 -13.18 -6.05 15.92
CA LEU A 72 -13.38 -4.82 15.14
C LEU A 72 -14.85 -4.47 14.92
N SER A 73 -15.73 -5.47 14.94
CA SER A 73 -17.18 -5.30 14.81
C SER A 73 -17.78 -4.61 16.04
N ALA A 74 -17.25 -4.90 17.25
CA ALA A 74 -17.68 -4.26 18.48
C ALA A 74 -17.32 -2.76 18.50
N LEU A 75 -16.18 -2.41 17.89
CA LEU A 75 -15.77 -1.02 17.69
C LEU A 75 -16.59 -0.27 16.65
N GLY A 76 -17.33 -0.99 15.79
CA GLY A 76 -17.90 -0.40 14.56
C GLY A 76 -16.82 0.14 13.62
N PHE A 77 -15.60 -0.43 13.68
CA PHE A 77 -14.48 0.03 12.89
C PHE A 77 -14.58 -0.46 11.45
N PHE A 78 -14.51 0.48 10.51
CA PHE A 78 -14.35 0.19 9.09
C PHE A 78 -13.13 0.95 8.58
N PRO A 79 -12.11 0.26 8.03
CA PRO A 79 -10.93 0.94 7.51
C PRO A 79 -11.32 1.80 6.31
N GLN A 80 -10.64 2.94 6.13
CA GLN A 80 -10.93 3.86 5.02
C GLN A 80 -10.71 3.22 3.63
N SER A 81 -9.85 2.20 3.59
CA SER A 81 -9.61 1.31 2.45
C SER A 81 -9.19 -0.05 3.01
N ASN A 82 -9.77 -1.13 2.46
CA ASN A 82 -9.47 -2.52 2.83
C ASN A 82 -8.84 -3.26 1.63
N LYS A 83 -8.01 -2.55 0.86
CA LYS A 83 -7.52 -3.07 -0.42
C LYS A 83 -6.26 -3.92 -0.27
N TYR A 84 -5.38 -3.53 0.64
CA TYR A 84 -4.05 -4.13 0.77
C TYR A 84 -3.82 -4.74 2.14
N TYR A 85 -4.25 -4.06 3.21
CA TYR A 85 -4.11 -4.54 4.57
C TYR A 85 -5.41 -5.08 5.12
N GLU A 86 -5.30 -6.21 5.78
CA GLU A 86 -6.30 -6.72 6.71
C GLU A 86 -5.96 -6.22 8.11
N TYR A 87 -6.99 -5.95 8.92
CA TYR A 87 -6.87 -5.41 10.26
C TYR A 87 -7.46 -6.39 11.26
N GLU A 88 -6.86 -6.51 12.43
CA GLU A 88 -7.38 -7.30 13.54
C GLU A 88 -6.88 -6.76 14.88
N ILE A 89 -7.56 -7.16 15.96
CA ILE A 89 -7.09 -6.97 17.33
C ILE A 89 -6.49 -8.31 17.75
N THR A 90 -5.18 -8.33 18.00
CA THR A 90 -4.47 -9.58 18.35
C THR A 90 -4.45 -9.84 19.85
N GLU A 91 -4.50 -8.78 20.64
CA GLU A 91 -4.53 -8.84 22.10
C GLU A 91 -5.50 -7.80 22.62
N SER A 92 -6.31 -8.17 23.60
CA SER A 92 -7.26 -7.27 24.24
C SER A 92 -7.44 -7.66 25.71
N SER A 93 -7.49 -6.65 26.58
CA SER A 93 -7.65 -6.79 28.03
C SER A 93 -8.27 -5.52 28.62
N GLN A 94 -8.48 -5.46 29.93
CA GLN A 94 -8.89 -4.22 30.60
C GLN A 94 -7.78 -3.17 30.67
N THR A 95 -6.53 -3.55 30.46
CA THR A 95 -5.37 -2.67 30.72
C THR A 95 -4.54 -2.37 29.48
N GLY A 96 -4.87 -2.97 28.35
CA GLY A 96 -4.15 -2.76 27.09
C GLY A 96 -4.71 -3.57 25.94
N PHE A 97 -4.33 -3.18 24.73
CA PHE A 97 -4.67 -3.85 23.50
C PHE A 97 -3.50 -3.76 22.52
N THR A 98 -3.48 -4.69 21.56
CA THR A 98 -2.59 -4.66 20.40
C THR A 98 -3.41 -4.87 19.14
N ALA A 99 -3.38 -3.91 18.25
CA ALA A 99 -3.95 -4.01 16.91
C ALA A 99 -2.86 -4.33 15.88
N ARG A 100 -3.21 -5.14 14.89
CA ARG A 100 -2.31 -5.55 13.80
C ARG A 100 -2.93 -5.20 12.45
N ALA A 101 -2.08 -4.75 11.53
CA ALA A 101 -2.38 -4.68 10.11
C ALA A 101 -1.41 -5.59 9.36
N SER A 102 -1.92 -6.52 8.53
CA SER A 102 -1.10 -7.43 7.72
C SER A 102 -1.47 -7.37 6.24
N ALA A 103 -0.46 -7.39 5.37
CA ALA A 103 -0.63 -7.37 3.92
C ALA A 103 0.41 -8.25 3.21
N ASN A 104 0.02 -8.84 2.08
CA ASN A 104 0.95 -9.44 1.13
C ASN A 104 1.10 -8.53 -0.10
N ILE A 105 2.08 -7.63 -0.08
CA ILE A 105 2.17 -6.52 -1.05
C ILE A 105 2.84 -6.94 -2.37
N ASP A 106 3.74 -7.93 -2.32
CA ASP A 106 4.53 -8.43 -3.45
C ASP A 106 4.37 -9.93 -3.72
N ASN A 107 3.34 -10.54 -3.11
CA ASN A 107 2.90 -11.91 -3.35
C ASN A 107 3.98 -12.96 -3.01
N ASP A 108 4.70 -12.73 -1.91
CA ASP A 108 5.67 -13.66 -1.37
C ASP A 108 5.14 -14.30 -0.05
N PRO A 109 5.87 -15.26 0.57
CA PRO A 109 5.44 -15.88 1.83
C PRO A 109 5.56 -14.98 3.07
N VAL A 110 6.20 -13.83 2.96
CA VAL A 110 6.44 -12.89 4.05
C VAL A 110 5.34 -11.84 4.02
N LEU A 111 4.74 -11.56 5.18
CA LEU A 111 3.72 -10.53 5.28
C LEU A 111 4.35 -9.24 5.80
N ASP A 112 3.93 -8.13 5.21
CA ASP A 112 4.17 -6.82 5.77
C ASP A 112 3.25 -6.64 6.99
N VAL A 113 3.85 -6.47 8.17
CA VAL A 113 3.11 -6.43 9.44
C VAL A 113 3.40 -5.13 10.19
N TRP A 114 2.32 -4.43 10.51
CA TRP A 114 2.31 -3.27 11.39
C TRP A 114 1.54 -3.58 12.66
N THR A 115 2.06 -3.15 13.80
CA THR A 115 1.36 -3.25 15.09
C THR A 115 1.28 -1.90 15.77
N LEU A 116 0.18 -1.69 16.49
CA LEU A 116 -0.02 -0.53 17.35
C LEU A 116 -0.60 -1.00 18.68
N ASN A 117 0.00 -0.58 19.79
CA ASN A 117 -0.50 -0.87 21.13
C ASN A 117 -1.23 0.31 21.79
N ASP A 118 -1.78 0.08 22.99
CA ASP A 118 -2.45 1.07 23.86
C ASP A 118 -1.57 2.28 24.22
N SER A 119 -0.25 2.10 24.19
CA SER A 119 0.73 3.16 24.43
C SER A 119 1.09 3.96 23.17
N GLN A 120 0.33 3.78 22.07
CA GLN A 120 0.54 4.42 20.76
C GLN A 120 1.91 4.11 20.12
N VAL A 121 2.53 3.01 20.51
CA VAL A 121 3.79 2.58 19.90
C VAL A 121 3.46 1.86 18.59
N LEU A 122 3.76 2.52 17.48
CA LEU A 122 3.63 1.96 16.13
C LEU A 122 4.94 1.27 15.74
N ILE A 123 4.87 -0.03 15.46
CA ILE A 123 6.02 -0.83 15.05
C ILE A 123 5.74 -1.43 13.67
N HIS A 124 6.72 -1.28 12.78
CA HIS A 124 6.79 -1.99 11.51
C HIS A 124 7.67 -3.22 11.70
N ALA A 125 7.03 -4.37 12.01
CA ALA A 125 7.69 -5.56 12.52
C ALA A 125 8.48 -6.32 11.44
N THR A 126 8.01 -6.28 10.20
CA THR A 126 8.67 -6.94 9.05
C THR A 126 8.77 -5.93 7.93
N LYS A 127 10.01 -5.55 7.58
CA LYS A 127 10.31 -4.60 6.52
C LYS A 127 10.74 -5.35 5.27
N ASP A 128 9.83 -5.47 4.32
CA ASP A 128 10.18 -5.65 2.90
C ASP A 128 10.34 -4.31 2.17
#